data_AF-A0A8X7UPZ1-F1
#
_entry.id   AF-A0A8X7UPZ1-F1
#
_cell.length_a   1.000
_cell.length_b   1.000
_cell.length_c   1.000
_cell.angle_alpha   90.00
_cell.angle_beta   90.00
_cell.angle_gamma   90.00
#
_symmetry.space_group_name_H-M   'P 1'
#
loop_
_entity.id
_entity.type
_entity.pdbx_description
1 polymer ?
#
loop_
_entity_poly.entity_id
_entity_poly.type
_entity_poly.pdbx_seq_one_letter_code
_entity_poly.pdbx_strand_id
1 'polypeptide(L)'
;MARPEGVKAAKAKGKKAVSKPASLEEEEKEFKSIWEIKQRDFALKDKLNKQKLLDSLLAKTESLSELEIALKNKLITEMLAI
;
A
#
# COMPACT_ATOMS: atom_id res chain seq x y z
N MET A 1 54.36 -14.95 15.83
CA MET A 1 53.11 -15.16 16.59
C MET A 1 52.45 -13.81 16.79
N ALA A 2 51.28 -13.57 16.21
CA ALA A 2 50.61 -12.26 16.28
C ALA A 2 49.96 -12.05 17.66
N ARG A 3 50.07 -10.83 18.20
CA ARG A 3 49.53 -10.49 19.53
C ARG A 3 48.01 -10.28 19.44
N PRO A 4 47.23 -10.75 20.43
CA PRO A 4 45.78 -10.59 20.41
C PRO A 4 45.38 -9.11 20.47
N GLU A 5 44.28 -8.78 19.80
CA GLU A 5 43.76 -7.42 19.72
C GLU A 5 43.31 -6.92 21.11
N GLY A 6 43.75 -5.71 21.48
CA GLY A 6 43.42 -5.13 22.78
C GLY A 6 41.93 -4.84 22.92
N VAL A 7 41.41 -4.89 24.15
CA VAL A 7 39.98 -4.70 24.49
C VAL A 7 39.40 -3.41 23.89
N LYS A 8 40.21 -2.35 23.74
CA LYS A 8 39.81 -1.08 23.12
C LYS A 8 39.59 -1.20 21.60
N ALA A 9 40.41 -1.98 20.91
CA ALA A 9 40.24 -2.29 19.48
C ALA A 9 39.06 -3.25 19.26
N ALA A 10 38.90 -4.25 20.13
CA ALA A 10 37.76 -5.16 20.11
C ALA A 10 36.42 -4.42 20.32
N LYS A 11 36.37 -3.48 21.27
CA LYS A 11 35.18 -2.62 21.49
C LYS A 11 34.91 -1.65 20.33
N ALA A 12 35.94 -1.14 19.66
CA ALA A 12 35.76 -0.28 18.49
C ALA A 12 35.15 -1.04 17.31
N LYS A 13 35.54 -2.31 17.09
CA LYS A 13 34.91 -3.19 16.09
C LYS A 13 33.45 -3.55 16.44
N GLY A 14 33.11 -3.62 17.72
CA GLY A 14 31.73 -3.82 18.18
C GLY A 14 30.80 -2.62 17.92
N LYS A 15 31.35 -1.42 17.71
CA LYS A 15 30.60 -0.20 17.35
C LYS A 15 30.48 0.00 15.84
N LYS A 16 30.23 -1.06 15.07
CA LYS A 16 29.87 -0.88 13.65
C LYS A 16 28.51 -0.17 13.56
N ALA A 17 28.60 1.12 13.24
CA ALA A 17 27.59 2.01 12.67
C ALA A 17 26.15 1.45 12.61
N VAL A 18 25.41 1.59 13.72
CA VAL A 18 23.94 1.48 13.73
C VAL A 18 23.29 2.67 13.00
N SER A 19 24.08 3.70 12.70
CA SER A 19 23.65 4.92 12.02
C SER A 19 24.51 5.14 10.78
N LYS A 20 24.32 4.32 9.76
CA LYS A 20 24.58 4.82 8.41
C LYS A 20 23.26 5.53 8.04
N PRO A 21 23.23 6.86 7.88
CA PRO A 21 22.05 7.48 7.28
C PRO A 21 21.85 6.75 5.96
N ALA A 22 20.67 6.20 5.73
CA ALA A 22 20.29 5.72 4.42
C ALA A 22 20.73 6.80 3.43
N SER A 23 21.51 6.44 2.41
CA SER A 23 21.89 7.46 1.44
C SER A 23 20.60 8.04 0.86
N LEU A 24 20.62 9.31 0.43
CA LEU A 24 19.43 9.93 -0.18
C LEU A 24 18.83 9.05 -1.31
N GLU A 25 19.68 8.25 -1.99
CA GLU A 25 19.27 7.26 -2.97
C GLU A 25 18.49 6.06 -2.40
N GLU A 26 18.83 5.59 -1.19
CA GLU A 26 18.07 4.54 -0.50
C GLU A 26 16.71 5.07 -0.04
N GLU A 27 16.67 6.29 0.51
CA GLU A 27 15.40 6.95 0.88
C GLU A 27 14.51 7.17 -0.35
N GLU A 28 15.05 7.66 -1.47
CA GLU A 28 14.29 7.82 -2.71
C GLU A 28 13.73 6.51 -3.25
N LYS A 29 14.46 5.40 -3.13
CA LYS A 29 13.99 4.07 -3.52
C LYS A 29 12.86 3.59 -2.62
N GLU A 30 12.97 3.82 -1.31
CA GLU A 30 11.91 3.50 -0.35
C GLU A 30 10.64 4.34 -0.61
N PHE A 31 10.78 5.64 -0.86
CA PHE A 31 9.66 6.51 -1.20
C PHE A 31 8.95 6.08 -2.49
N LYS A 32 9.72 5.75 -3.53
CA LYS A 32 9.16 5.21 -4.79
C LYS A 32 8.40 3.91 -4.55
N SER A 33 8.97 3.00 -3.77
CA SER A 33 8.31 1.73 -3.42
C SER A 33 6.99 1.95 -2.67
N ILE A 34 6.99 2.82 -1.66
CA ILE A 34 5.78 3.16 -0.89
C ILE A 34 4.72 3.80 -1.80
N TRP A 35 5.13 4.70 -2.70
CA TRP A 35 4.24 5.35 -3.65
C TRP A 35 3.57 4.34 -4.60
N GLU A 36 4.35 3.43 -5.18
CA GLU A 36 3.83 2.39 -6.06
C GLU A 36 2.85 1.47 -5.34
N ILE A 37 3.16 1.05 -4.11
CA ILE A 37 2.25 0.25 -3.29
C ILE A 37 0.94 1.01 -3.08
N LYS A 38 1.03 2.29 -2.69
CA LYS A 38 -0.15 3.13 -2.43
C LYS A 38 -1.01 3.33 -3.68
N GLN A 39 -0.40 3.43 -4.86
CA GLN A 39 -1.11 3.54 -6.12
C GLN A 39 -1.88 2.25 -6.45
N ARG A 40 -1.26 1.08 -6.26
CA ARG A 40 -1.95 -0.21 -6.41
C ARG A 40 -3.09 -0.34 -5.41
N ASP A 41 -2.86 0.05 -4.16
CA ASP A 41 -3.84 0.03 -3.09
C ASP A 41 -5.06 0.91 -3.41
N PHE A 42 -4.82 2.09 -3.98
CA PHE A 42 -5.88 3.02 -4.37
C PHE A 42 -6.77 2.42 -5.47
N ALA A 43 -6.17 1.78 -6.48
CA ALA A 43 -6.92 1.11 -7.54
C ALA A 43 -7.77 -0.06 -7.00
N LEU A 44 -7.25 -0.83 -6.05
CA LEU A 44 -8.01 -1.90 -5.39
C LEU A 44 -9.13 -1.35 -4.50
N LYS A 45 -8.88 -0.25 -3.79
CA LYS A 45 -9.89 0.43 -2.96
C LYS A 45 -11.03 1.00 -3.80
N ASP A 46 -10.75 1.57 -4.97
CA ASP A 46 -11.80 2.06 -5.87
C ASP A 46 -12.72 0.92 -6.31
N LYS A 47 -12.15 -0.22 -6.72
CA LYS A 47 -12.92 -1.43 -7.06
C LYS A 47 -13.77 -1.92 -5.88
N LEU A 48 -13.20 -1.98 -4.68
CA LEU A 48 -13.90 -2.39 -3.47
C LEU A 48 -15.03 -1.42 -3.10
N ASN A 49 -14.82 -0.12 -3.27
CA ASN A 49 -15.84 0.89 -2.98
C ASN A 49 -17.02 0.78 -3.96
N LYS A 50 -16.78 0.54 -5.24
CA LYS A 50 -17.83 0.27 -6.23
C LYS A 50 -18.67 -0.96 -5.85
N GLN A 51 -18.03 -2.04 -5.40
CA GLN A 51 -18.70 -3.24 -4.91
C GLN A 51 -19.56 -2.95 -3.67
N LYS A 52 -19.01 -2.28 -2.66
CA LYS A 52 -19.75 -1.91 -1.44
C LYS A 52 -20.95 -1.01 -1.74
N LEU A 53 -20.80 -0.07 -2.67
CA LEU A 53 -21.90 0.78 -3.11
C LEU A 53 -23.01 -0.05 -3.77
N LEU A 54 -22.64 -1.00 -4.64
CA LEU A 54 -23.59 -1.90 -5.26
C LEU A 54 -24.32 -2.77 -4.22
N ASP A 55 -23.60 -3.34 -3.25
CA ASP A 55 -24.18 -4.10 -2.14
C ASP A 55 -25.17 -3.26 -1.33
N SER A 56 -24.81 -2.01 -1.04
CA SER A 56 -25.71 -1.07 -0.36
C SER A 56 -26.97 -0.77 -1.17
N LEU A 57 -26.87 -0.66 -2.50
CA LEU A 57 -28.03 -0.47 -3.37
C LEU A 57 -28.90 -1.74 -3.46
N LEU A 58 -28.30 -2.92 -3.41
CA LEU A 58 -29.02 -4.20 -3.40
C LEU A 58 -29.69 -4.50 -2.05
N ALA A 59 -29.09 -4.06 -0.95
CA ALA A 59 -29.62 -4.25 0.40
C ALA A 59 -30.81 -3.33 0.72
N LYS A 60 -31.03 -2.26 -0.06
CA LYS A 60 -32.21 -1.40 0.08
C LYS A 60 -33.47 -2.21 -0.25
N THR A 61 -34.34 -2.37 0.73
CA THR A 61 -35.65 -3.04 0.60
C THR A 61 -36.73 -2.13 0.02
N GLU A 62 -36.48 -0.83 -0.04
CA GLU A 62 -37.37 0.16 -0.63
C GLU A 62 -37.23 0.20 -2.16
N SER A 63 -38.25 0.69 -2.86
CA SER A 63 -38.19 0.88 -4.30
C SER A 63 -37.09 1.90 -4.65
N LEU A 64 -36.08 1.45 -5.39
CA LEU A 64 -35.00 2.31 -5.88
C LEU A 64 -35.56 3.40 -6.81
N SER A 65 -35.02 4.61 -6.68
CA SER A 65 -35.30 5.70 -7.62
C SER A 65 -34.75 5.36 -9.02
N GLU A 66 -35.31 5.95 -10.07
CA GLU A 66 -34.87 5.75 -11.45
C GLU A 66 -33.37 6.00 -11.64
N LEU A 67 -32.83 7.02 -10.93
CA LEU A 67 -31.40 7.33 -10.93
C LEU A 67 -30.57 6.23 -10.26
N GLU A 68 -31.06 5.65 -9.16
CA GLU A 68 -30.38 4.57 -8.45
C GLU A 68 -30.38 3.27 -9.26
N ILE A 69 -31.47 3.01 -9.99
CA ILE A 69 -31.56 1.88 -10.92
C ILE A 69 -30.55 2.05 -12.05
N ALA A 70 -30.47 3.24 -12.66
CA ALA A 70 -29.50 3.54 -13.70
C ALA A 70 -28.06 3.37 -13.20
N LEU A 71 -27.76 3.86 -11.99
CA LEU A 71 -26.45 3.70 -11.34
C LEU A 71 -26.14 2.22 -11.07
N LYS A 72 -27.10 1.46 -10.53
CA LYS A 72 -26.95 0.03 -10.28
C LYS A 72 -26.61 -0.73 -11.56
N ASN A 73 -27.35 -0.49 -12.63
CA ASN A 73 -27.12 -1.13 -13.93
C ASN A 73 -25.75 -0.75 -14.50
N LYS A 74 -25.34 0.52 -14.39
CA LYS A 74 -24.01 0.97 -14.81
C LYS A 74 -22.89 0.26 -14.05
N LEU A 75 -23.01 0.15 -12.73
CA LEU A 75 -22.02 -0.54 -11.88
C LEU A 75 -21.93 -2.03 -12.24
N ILE A 76 -23.07 -2.71 -12.45
CA ILE A 76 -23.10 -4.11 -12.88
C ILE A 76 -22.41 -4.26 -14.24
N THR A 77 -22.71 -3.40 -15.21
CA THR A 77 -22.07 -3.43 -16.53
C THR A 77 -20.57 -3.18 -16.43
N GLU A 78 -20.11 -2.19 -15.67
CA GLU A 78 -18.68 -1.94 -15.45
C GLU A 78 -17.95 -3.12 -14.80
N MET A 79 -18.63 -3.90 -13.94
CA MET A 79 -18.05 -5.08 -13.29
C MET A 79 -18.05 -6.33 -14.17
N LEU A 80 -19.06 -6.48 -15.05
CA LEU A 80 -19.21 -7.63 -15.94
C LEU A 80 -18.61 -7.40 -17.34
N ALA A 81 -18.30 -6.16 -17.70
CA ALA A 81 -17.52 -5.83 -18.87
C ALA A 81 -16.07 -6.29 -18.64
N ILE A 82 -15.81 -7.54 -19.05
CA ILE A 82 -14.47 -8.13 -19.17
C ILE A 82 -13.73 -7.46 -20.33
#